data_AF-A0AAV5TWE3-F1
#
_entry.id   AF-A0AAV5TWE3-F1
#
_cell.length_a   1.000
_cell.length_b   1.000
_cell.length_c   1.000
_cell.angle_alpha   90.00
_cell.angle_beta   90.00
_cell.angle_gamma   90.00
#
_symmetry.space_group_name_H-M   'P 1'
#
loop_
_entity.id
_entity.type
_entity.pdbx_description
1 polymer ?
#
loop_
_entity_poly.entity_id
_entity_poly.type
_entity_poly.pdbx_seq_one_letter_code
_entity_poly.pdbx_strand_id
1 'polypeptide(L)'
;WTTLRLMTEVRSHPAYCVFDRKLYIFGGTGDYFHHFQSCEYYDPDTDSWTPIRPMKDGRTAAAAAVLNRQIYVVGGYDGDSDLDRLERYDPVSDTWTTLRSMTLKRAGCRLVTSCGKLFVSGGFLDFSDYIFSMEMYDPETDTWEEATTLSVYIVTHLILSVPSTYLINFQIFQTVFSSSHSNGFSSFLLNEELQKAISECSFNYPSRVQNEVIPQIMHGLDVYCEAKSETGKTTAFVTGTLQQLEQIDGQVSVLVLCRSHDVATKIHQEYEKLAKHLSNTKLSDRCSDDRLKNNQDVLINNRPNIVVGTPG
;
A
#
# COMPACT_ATOMS: atom_id res chain seq x y z
N TRP A 1 22.71 -11.84 -7.26
CA TRP A 1 22.40 -12.13 -5.85
C TRP A 1 23.57 -11.77 -4.94
N THR A 2 24.10 -10.55 -5.00
CA THR A 2 25.20 -10.05 -4.18
C THR A 2 24.71 -9.83 -2.75
N THR A 3 25.47 -10.30 -1.78
CA THR A 3 25.11 -10.23 -0.36
C THR A 3 25.49 -8.86 0.21
N LEU A 4 24.55 -8.21 0.90
CA LEU A 4 24.81 -7.04 1.75
C LEU A 4 25.24 -7.50 3.15
N ARG A 5 25.62 -6.57 4.03
CA ARG A 5 25.92 -6.88 5.43
C ARG A 5 24.80 -7.69 6.10
N LEU A 6 25.17 -8.77 6.76
CA LEU A 6 24.24 -9.56 7.59
C LEU A 6 23.79 -8.74 8.81
N MET A 7 22.53 -8.91 9.22
CA MET A 7 21.96 -8.39 10.47
C MET A 7 22.82 -8.79 11.68
N THR A 8 22.77 -8.00 12.76
CA THR A 8 23.49 -8.32 14.00
C THR A 8 22.98 -9.59 14.67
N GLU A 9 21.69 -9.91 14.50
CA GLU A 9 21.07 -11.15 14.96
C GLU A 9 20.34 -11.86 13.82
N VAL A 10 20.38 -13.20 13.81
CA VAL A 10 19.62 -14.02 12.87
C VAL A 10 18.19 -14.11 13.37
N ARG A 11 17.25 -13.55 12.60
CA ARG A 11 15.84 -13.41 12.96
C ARG A 11 14.92 -13.77 11.78
N SER A 12 13.76 -14.34 12.09
CA SER A 12 12.64 -14.56 11.16
C SER A 12 11.42 -13.74 11.58
N HIS A 13 10.52 -13.43 10.64
CA HIS A 13 9.27 -12.68 10.89
C HIS A 13 9.40 -11.36 11.70
N PRO A 14 10.44 -10.52 11.52
CA PRO A 14 10.47 -9.19 12.13
C PRO A 14 9.43 -8.26 11.49
N ALA A 15 9.00 -7.25 12.24
CA ALA A 15 8.37 -6.08 11.63
C ALA A 15 9.45 -5.22 10.97
N TYR A 16 9.13 -4.53 9.87
CA TYR A 16 10.09 -3.70 9.15
C TYR A 16 9.43 -2.49 8.48
N CYS A 17 10.21 -1.42 8.29
CA CYS A 17 9.81 -0.27 7.47
C CYS A 17 11.04 0.46 6.92
N VAL A 18 10.85 1.31 5.91
CA VAL A 18 11.90 2.20 5.40
C VAL A 18 11.64 3.62 5.89
N PHE A 19 12.63 4.23 6.54
CA PHE A 19 12.61 5.62 6.98
C PHE A 19 13.97 6.27 6.76
N ASP A 20 14.00 7.52 6.29
CA ASP A 20 15.25 8.29 6.07
C ASP A 20 16.33 7.50 5.28
N ARG A 21 15.89 6.82 4.20
CA ARG A 21 16.67 5.88 3.36
C ARG A 21 17.24 4.63 4.05
N LYS A 22 17.03 4.45 5.36
CA LYS A 22 17.43 3.26 6.12
C LYS A 22 16.29 2.24 6.22
N LEU A 23 16.65 0.95 6.24
CA LEU A 23 15.71 -0.14 6.53
C LEU A 23 15.74 -0.43 8.03
N TYR A 24 14.65 -0.13 8.73
CA TYR A 24 14.48 -0.45 10.14
C TYR A 24 13.84 -1.82 10.32
N ILE A 25 14.33 -2.57 11.31
CA ILE A 25 13.96 -3.93 11.66
C ILE A 25 13.65 -3.99 13.16
N PHE A 26 12.50 -4.56 13.50
CA PHE A 26 11.98 -4.63 14.87
C PHE A 26 11.58 -6.07 15.23
N GLY A 27 12.19 -6.62 16.27
CA GLY A 27 11.84 -7.92 16.83
C GLY A 27 12.03 -9.09 15.86
N GLY A 28 10.99 -9.91 15.70
CA GLY A 28 11.06 -11.21 15.06
C GLY A 28 11.44 -12.32 16.04
N THR A 29 11.85 -13.48 15.53
CA THR A 29 12.20 -14.65 16.37
C THR A 29 13.42 -15.39 15.83
N GLY A 30 14.32 -15.79 16.73
CA GLY A 30 15.53 -16.55 16.40
C GLY A 30 15.26 -18.05 16.29
N ASP A 31 14.36 -18.57 17.12
CA ASP A 31 13.83 -19.93 17.09
C ASP A 31 12.33 -19.93 17.45
N TYR A 32 11.81 -20.99 18.07
CA TYR A 32 10.39 -21.11 18.47
C TYR A 32 10.07 -20.43 19.81
N PHE A 33 11.08 -20.07 20.62
CA PHE A 33 10.91 -19.58 22.00
C PHE A 33 11.54 -18.20 22.24
N HIS A 34 12.52 -17.80 21.41
CA HIS A 34 13.25 -16.54 21.57
C HIS A 34 12.72 -15.45 20.64
N HIS A 35 11.63 -14.81 21.08
CA HIS A 35 11.07 -13.62 20.44
C HIS A 35 11.84 -12.36 20.85
N PHE A 36 12.31 -11.61 19.87
CA PHE A 36 13.23 -10.50 20.11
C PHE A 36 12.50 -9.20 20.44
N GLN A 37 13.02 -8.48 21.45
CA GLN A 37 12.76 -7.05 21.66
C GLN A 37 13.77 -6.16 20.89
N SER A 38 14.85 -6.76 20.39
CA SER A 38 15.95 -6.06 19.72
C SER A 38 15.51 -5.39 18.42
N CYS A 39 16.10 -4.24 18.15
CA CYS A 39 15.77 -3.41 17.01
C CYS A 39 17.07 -2.85 16.41
N GLU A 40 17.16 -2.85 15.09
CA GLU A 40 18.33 -2.40 14.33
C GLU A 40 17.91 -1.73 13.02
N TYR A 41 18.74 -0.82 12.50
CA TYR A 41 18.57 -0.31 11.14
C TYR A 41 19.79 -0.57 10.28
N TYR A 42 19.56 -0.83 9.00
CA TYR A 42 20.58 -0.91 7.97
C TYR A 42 20.72 0.44 7.27
N ASP A 43 21.94 0.95 7.24
CA ASP A 43 22.30 2.11 6.41
C ASP A 43 22.96 1.62 5.10
N PRO A 44 22.33 1.88 3.93
CA PRO A 44 22.86 1.45 2.63
C PRO A 44 24.07 2.27 2.15
N ASP A 45 24.32 3.45 2.72
CA ASP A 45 25.47 4.28 2.32
C ASP A 45 26.78 3.82 3.01
N THR A 46 26.69 3.02 4.07
CA THR A 46 27.84 2.47 4.82
C THR A 46 27.88 0.93 4.90
N ASP A 47 26.91 0.22 4.30
CA ASP A 47 26.71 -1.24 4.39
C ASP A 47 26.84 -1.77 5.84
N SER A 48 26.08 -1.15 6.75
CA SER A 48 26.20 -1.43 8.19
C SER A 48 24.86 -1.44 8.90
N TRP A 49 24.67 -2.45 9.76
CA TRP A 49 23.60 -2.50 10.75
C TRP A 49 24.00 -1.76 12.02
N THR A 50 23.09 -0.93 12.54
CA THR A 50 23.24 -0.18 13.78
C THR A 50 22.11 -0.55 14.73
N PRO A 51 22.39 -1.03 15.96
CA PRO A 51 21.35 -1.28 16.96
C PRO A 51 20.78 0.05 17.47
N ILE A 52 19.48 0.06 17.74
CA ILE A 52 18.73 1.13 18.38
C ILE A 52 18.10 0.60 19.68
N ARG A 53 17.39 1.43 20.46
CA ARG A 53 16.73 0.92 21.66
C ARG A 53 15.76 -0.21 21.35
N PRO A 54 15.72 -1.26 22.20
CA PRO A 54 14.73 -2.32 22.07
C PRO A 54 13.32 -1.79 22.37
N MET A 55 12.32 -2.46 21.79
CA MET A 55 10.92 -2.35 22.20
C MET A 55 10.74 -2.74 23.67
N LYS A 56 9.60 -2.37 24.27
CA LYS A 56 9.24 -2.82 25.61
C LYS A 56 9.00 -4.32 25.68
N ASP A 57 8.38 -4.88 24.65
CA ASP A 57 7.96 -6.27 24.58
C ASP A 57 8.65 -6.98 23.41
N GLY A 58 9.17 -8.18 23.66
CA GLY A 58 9.67 -9.06 22.59
C GLY A 58 8.51 -9.55 21.73
N ARG A 59 8.63 -9.45 20.40
CA ARG A 59 7.51 -9.76 19.51
C ARG A 59 7.94 -10.27 18.13
N THR A 60 7.27 -11.30 17.65
CA THR A 60 7.38 -11.83 16.28
C THR A 60 6.09 -11.57 15.49
N ALA A 61 6.15 -11.57 14.16
CA ALA A 61 5.00 -11.37 13.26
C ALA A 61 4.18 -10.08 13.52
N ALA A 62 4.81 -9.05 14.09
CA ALA A 62 4.24 -7.71 14.23
C ALA A 62 4.27 -6.93 12.91
N ALA A 63 3.54 -5.82 12.83
CA ALA A 63 3.54 -4.92 11.67
C ALA A 63 4.13 -3.54 12.03
N ALA A 64 4.79 -2.88 11.08
CA ALA A 64 5.39 -1.56 11.29
C ALA A 64 5.07 -0.57 10.15
N ALA A 65 4.91 0.70 10.47
CA ALA A 65 4.64 1.78 9.53
C ALA A 65 5.23 3.13 9.99
N VAL A 66 5.35 4.10 9.07
CA VAL A 66 5.90 5.43 9.35
C VAL A 66 4.82 6.49 9.21
N LEU A 67 4.55 7.23 10.28
CA LEU A 67 3.58 8.33 10.34
C LEU A 67 4.22 9.56 10.99
N ASN A 68 4.05 10.75 10.42
CA ASN A 68 4.54 12.02 10.98
C ASN A 68 6.03 12.01 11.41
N ARG A 69 6.88 11.31 10.64
CA ARG A 69 8.31 11.03 10.91
C ARG A 69 8.62 10.15 12.13
N GLN A 70 7.61 9.58 12.77
CA GLN A 70 7.74 8.59 13.84
C GLN A 70 7.43 7.20 13.30
N ILE A 71 8.01 6.16 13.89
CA ILE A 71 7.80 4.78 13.46
C ILE A 71 6.89 4.08 14.48
N TYR A 72 5.87 3.38 13.99
CA TYR A 72 4.89 2.69 14.83
C TYR A 72 5.00 1.19 14.57
N VAL A 73 4.99 0.39 15.64
CA VAL A 73 4.98 -1.07 15.61
C VAL A 73 3.77 -1.57 16.40
N VAL A 74 2.98 -2.46 15.80
CA VAL A 74 1.72 -2.94 16.37
C VAL A 74 1.61 -4.46 16.33
N GLY A 75 0.96 -5.02 17.35
CA GLY A 75 0.62 -6.44 17.41
C GLY A 75 1.84 -7.37 17.42
N GLY A 76 1.68 -8.55 16.84
CA GLY A 76 2.64 -9.66 16.90
C GLY A 76 2.31 -10.66 18.01
N TYR A 77 3.24 -11.57 18.29
CA TYR A 77 3.15 -12.62 19.30
C TYR A 77 4.41 -12.60 20.19
N ASP A 78 4.26 -12.73 21.51
CA ASP A 78 5.34 -12.56 22.49
C ASP A 78 5.94 -13.87 23.05
N GLY A 79 5.36 -15.03 22.72
CA GLY A 79 5.74 -16.35 23.23
C GLY A 79 4.73 -16.97 24.20
N ASP A 80 3.79 -16.17 24.69
CA ASP A 80 2.67 -16.61 25.54
C ASP A 80 1.33 -16.23 24.89
N SER A 81 1.21 -15.04 24.30
CA SER A 81 -0.03 -14.57 23.67
C SER A 81 0.16 -13.61 22.49
N ASP A 82 -0.87 -13.50 21.65
CA ASP A 82 -0.95 -12.45 20.63
C ASP A 82 -1.10 -11.07 21.27
N LEU A 83 -0.52 -10.04 20.66
CA LEU A 83 -0.45 -8.69 21.19
C LEU A 83 -1.49 -7.76 20.57
N ASP A 84 -2.03 -6.88 21.41
CA ASP A 84 -2.82 -5.70 21.03
C ASP A 84 -1.97 -4.40 20.99
N ARG A 85 -0.73 -4.47 21.49
CA ARG A 85 0.05 -3.29 21.89
C ARG A 85 0.63 -2.52 20.71
N LEU A 86 0.32 -1.22 20.67
CA LEU A 86 0.97 -0.22 19.82
C LEU A 86 2.14 0.43 20.56
N GLU A 87 3.34 0.36 19.98
CA GLU A 87 4.51 1.11 20.43
C GLU A 87 4.99 2.04 19.31
N ARG A 88 5.41 3.25 19.68
CA ARG A 88 5.94 4.27 18.74
C ARG A 88 7.37 4.64 19.09
N TYR A 89 8.26 4.45 18.14
CA TYR A 89 9.66 4.87 18.17
C TYR A 89 9.84 6.27 17.58
N ASP A 90 10.64 7.09 18.24
CA ASP A 90 11.20 8.34 17.71
C ASP A 90 12.69 8.14 17.34
N PRO A 91 13.03 8.12 16.03
CA PRO A 91 14.41 8.00 15.58
C PRO A 91 15.33 9.19 15.92
N VAL A 92 14.80 10.32 16.40
CA VAL A 92 15.60 11.50 16.75
C VAL A 92 16.08 11.46 18.20
N SER A 93 15.21 11.05 19.14
CA SER A 93 15.60 10.84 20.55
C SER A 93 16.06 9.42 20.88
N ASP A 94 15.88 8.47 19.95
CA ASP A 94 16.05 7.03 20.18
C ASP A 94 15.21 6.58 21.40
N THR A 95 13.89 6.81 21.35
CA THR A 95 12.98 6.42 22.45
C THR A 95 11.70 5.77 21.96
N TRP A 96 11.13 4.90 22.80
CA TRP A 96 9.84 4.25 22.58
C TRP A 96 8.76 4.83 23.50
N THR A 97 7.55 5.02 22.95
CA THR A 97 6.32 5.39 23.66
C THR A 97 5.32 4.25 23.50
N THR A 98 4.80 3.66 24.59
CA THR A 98 3.59 2.82 24.50
C THR A 98 2.37 3.72 24.32
N LEU A 99 1.51 3.39 23.36
CA LEU A 99 0.28 4.11 23.02
C LEU A 99 -0.95 3.24 23.29
N ARG A 100 -2.15 3.68 22.90
CA ARG A 100 -3.37 2.86 23.00
C ARG A 100 -3.19 1.49 22.32
N SER A 101 -3.46 0.41 23.05
CA SER A 101 -3.65 -0.92 22.46
C SER A 101 -4.87 -0.97 21.53
N MET A 102 -4.79 -1.81 20.50
CA MET A 102 -5.91 -2.20 19.63
C MET A 102 -7.07 -2.80 20.45
N THR A 103 -8.25 -2.85 19.86
CA THR A 103 -9.44 -3.51 20.41
C THR A 103 -9.31 -5.03 20.32
N LEU A 104 -8.61 -5.53 19.30
CA LEU A 104 -8.30 -6.94 19.09
C LEU A 104 -6.79 -7.18 19.14
N LYS A 105 -6.37 -8.28 19.76
CA LYS A 105 -5.01 -8.83 19.62
C LYS A 105 -4.83 -9.35 18.19
N ARG A 106 -3.65 -9.12 17.60
CA ARG A 106 -3.36 -9.50 16.20
C ARG A 106 -1.90 -9.89 16.00
N ALA A 107 -1.63 -11.15 15.67
CA ALA A 107 -0.36 -11.56 15.06
C ALA A 107 -0.49 -11.67 13.53
N GLY A 108 0.61 -11.51 12.80
CA GLY A 108 0.66 -11.64 11.34
C GLY A 108 -0.08 -10.55 10.55
N CYS A 109 -0.54 -9.48 11.21
CA CYS A 109 -1.31 -8.38 10.63
C CYS A 109 -0.50 -7.47 9.68
N ARG A 110 -1.16 -6.48 9.08
CA ARG A 110 -0.51 -5.39 8.32
C ARG A 110 -0.89 -4.05 8.94
N LEU A 111 0.03 -3.10 8.88
CA LEU A 111 -0.14 -1.72 9.35
C LEU A 111 0.24 -0.79 8.20
N VAL A 112 -0.64 0.15 7.86
CA VAL A 112 -0.42 1.16 6.81
C VAL A 112 -0.84 2.54 7.28
N THR A 113 -0.39 3.58 6.58
CA THR A 113 -0.73 4.98 6.86
C THR A 113 -1.54 5.60 5.74
N SER A 114 -2.60 6.33 6.11
CA SER A 114 -3.40 7.12 5.18
C SER A 114 -4.07 8.28 5.91
N CYS A 115 -4.24 9.44 5.24
CA CYS A 115 -4.93 10.61 5.78
C CYS A 115 -4.53 11.05 7.21
N GLY A 116 -3.25 10.91 7.57
CA GLY A 116 -2.73 11.26 8.90
C GLY A 116 -2.99 10.23 10.01
N LYS A 117 -3.58 9.07 9.67
CA LYS A 117 -3.99 7.99 10.59
C LYS A 117 -3.26 6.68 10.26
N LEU A 118 -3.28 5.75 11.21
CA LEU A 118 -2.86 4.37 11.02
C LEU A 118 -4.08 3.47 10.75
N PHE A 119 -3.90 2.44 9.93
CA PHE A 119 -4.89 1.39 9.70
C PHE A 119 -4.22 0.03 9.86
N VAL A 120 -4.74 -0.80 10.77
CA VAL A 120 -4.32 -2.18 10.97
C VAL A 120 -5.35 -3.13 10.39
N SER A 121 -4.91 -4.10 9.58
CA SER A 121 -5.79 -5.04 8.90
C SER A 121 -5.26 -6.47 8.96
N GLY A 122 -6.17 -7.43 8.83
CA GLY A 122 -5.82 -8.84 8.81
C GLY A 122 -5.23 -9.34 10.13
N GLY A 123 -4.45 -10.40 10.01
CA GLY A 123 -3.83 -11.12 11.13
C GLY A 123 -4.66 -12.32 11.58
N PHE A 124 -4.20 -12.95 12.66
CA PHE A 124 -4.86 -14.05 13.32
C PHE A 124 -4.81 -13.88 14.85
N LEU A 125 -5.65 -14.66 15.53
CA LEU A 125 -5.68 -14.88 16.97
C LEU A 125 -5.52 -16.37 17.26
N ASP A 126 -4.81 -16.72 18.34
CA ASP A 126 -4.64 -18.09 18.87
C ASP A 126 -4.21 -19.12 17.80
N PHE A 127 -3.43 -18.67 16.82
CA PHE A 127 -2.94 -19.40 15.63
C PHE A 127 -3.99 -19.96 14.65
N SER A 128 -5.29 -19.98 14.98
CA SER A 128 -6.35 -20.51 14.10
C SER A 128 -7.30 -19.46 13.52
N ASP A 129 -7.52 -18.36 14.24
CA ASP A 129 -8.70 -17.52 14.03
C ASP A 129 -8.35 -16.28 13.21
N TYR A 130 -8.54 -16.37 11.89
CA TYR A 130 -8.26 -15.31 10.94
C TYR A 130 -9.16 -14.08 11.15
N ILE A 131 -8.54 -12.90 11.30
CA ILE A 131 -9.24 -11.65 11.59
C ILE A 131 -9.43 -10.88 10.29
N PHE A 132 -10.69 -10.71 9.87
CA PHE A 132 -11.03 -9.97 8.65
C PHE A 132 -11.38 -8.49 8.89
N SER A 133 -11.56 -8.08 10.16
CA SER A 133 -11.81 -6.67 10.50
C SER A 133 -10.56 -5.82 10.36
N MET A 134 -10.77 -4.51 10.21
CA MET A 134 -9.74 -3.48 10.22
C MET A 134 -10.02 -2.50 11.38
N GLU A 135 -8.97 -1.94 11.97
CA GLU A 135 -9.10 -0.86 12.96
C GLU A 135 -8.26 0.34 12.52
N MET A 136 -8.77 1.54 12.77
CA MET A 136 -8.11 2.81 12.51
C MET A 136 -7.63 3.42 13.82
N TYR A 137 -6.38 3.87 13.89
CA TYR A 137 -5.84 4.62 15.03
C TYR A 137 -5.58 6.08 14.65
N ASP A 138 -6.11 6.97 15.48
CA ASP A 138 -5.88 8.41 15.39
C ASP A 138 -4.82 8.86 16.41
N PRO A 139 -3.66 9.38 15.96
CA PRO A 139 -2.58 9.80 16.86
C PRO A 139 -2.86 11.11 17.60
N GLU A 140 -3.86 11.90 17.19
CA GLU A 140 -4.21 13.16 17.87
C GLU A 140 -5.12 12.92 19.08
N THR A 141 -5.89 11.81 19.10
CA THR A 141 -6.81 11.44 20.19
C THR A 141 -6.38 10.20 20.99
N ASP A 142 -5.37 9.44 20.53
CA ASP A 142 -4.93 8.16 21.11
C ASP A 142 -6.09 7.13 21.23
N THR A 143 -6.87 7.00 20.15
CA THR A 143 -8.04 6.11 20.07
C THR A 143 -8.01 5.21 18.86
N TRP A 144 -8.49 3.97 19.04
CA TRP A 144 -8.83 3.04 17.97
C TRP A 144 -10.34 3.07 17.69
N GLU A 145 -10.72 2.95 16.42
CA GLU A 145 -12.10 2.82 15.93
C GLU A 145 -12.20 1.65 14.93
N GLU A 146 -13.37 1.01 14.81
CA GLU A 146 -13.58 -0.02 13.79
C GLU A 146 -13.63 0.61 12.39
N ALA A 147 -12.73 0.17 11.51
CA ALA A 147 -12.63 0.66 10.15
C ALA A 147 -13.45 -0.23 9.21
N THR A 148 -14.65 0.22 8.83
CA THR A 148 -15.45 -0.49 7.83
C THR A 148 -14.86 -0.34 6.43
N THR A 149 -14.94 -1.39 5.62
CA THR A 149 -14.38 -1.44 4.25
C THR A 149 -14.91 -0.31 3.34
N LEU A 150 -16.15 0.14 3.57
CA LEU A 150 -16.77 1.26 2.85
C LEU A 150 -16.21 2.64 3.22
N SER A 151 -15.56 2.77 4.39
CA SER A 151 -14.98 4.03 4.88
C SER A 151 -13.50 4.19 4.56
N VAL A 152 -12.82 3.13 4.09
CA VAL A 152 -11.37 3.15 3.89
C VAL A 152 -10.99 2.54 2.54
N TYR A 153 -10.95 3.40 1.51
CA TYR A 153 -10.21 3.11 0.29
C TYR A 153 -8.71 3.10 0.59
N ILE A 154 -8.21 1.97 1.10
CA ILE A 154 -6.78 1.68 1.11
C ILE A 154 -6.37 1.39 -0.34
N VAL A 155 -6.18 2.46 -1.12
CA VAL A 155 -5.39 2.41 -2.34
C VAL A 155 -3.93 2.32 -1.89
N THR A 156 -3.50 1.12 -1.51
CA THR A 156 -2.10 0.82 -1.17
C THR A 156 -1.25 0.95 -2.43
N HIS A 157 -0.80 2.18 -2.69
CA HIS A 157 0.26 2.45 -3.66
C HIS A 157 1.57 1.83 -3.16
N LEU A 158 1.70 0.50 -3.31
CA LEU A 158 2.90 -0.28 -3.05
C LEU A 158 3.96 0.03 -4.13
N ILE A 159 4.50 1.25 -4.09
CA ILE A 159 5.61 1.70 -4.95
C ILE A 159 6.91 1.12 -4.40
N LEU A 160 7.05 -0.19 -4.49
CA LEU A 160 8.30 -0.90 -4.27
C LEU A 160 9.22 -0.70 -5.49
N SER A 161 10.02 0.37 -5.45
CA SER A 161 11.13 0.56 -6.38
C SER A 161 12.30 -0.36 -5.98
N VAL A 162 12.30 -1.60 -6.48
CA VAL A 162 13.36 -2.58 -6.21
C VAL A 162 14.07 -2.94 -7.51
N PRO A 163 15.31 -2.46 -7.75
CA PRO A 163 16.08 -2.88 -8.90
C PRO A 163 16.50 -4.36 -8.82
N SER A 164 15.98 -5.16 -9.75
CA SER A 164 16.51 -6.47 -10.17
C SER A 164 16.60 -7.60 -9.13
N THR A 165 15.70 -8.59 -9.27
CA THR A 165 15.89 -10.03 -8.96
C THR A 165 15.41 -10.64 -7.63
N TYR A 166 16.26 -10.99 -6.64
CA TYR A 166 16.15 -12.30 -5.96
C TYR A 166 14.81 -12.57 -5.25
N LEU A 167 14.09 -13.60 -5.69
CA LEU A 167 12.81 -14.07 -5.15
C LEU A 167 12.88 -14.38 -3.65
N ILE A 168 11.94 -13.84 -2.89
CA ILE A 168 11.56 -14.36 -1.56
C ILE A 168 10.16 -14.94 -1.69
N ASN A 169 9.98 -16.20 -1.28
CA ASN A 169 8.69 -16.88 -1.36
C ASN A 169 7.72 -16.31 -0.32
N PHE A 170 6.96 -15.28 -0.71
CA PHE A 170 5.64 -15.09 -0.13
C PHE A 170 4.75 -16.24 -0.59
N GLN A 171 4.14 -16.95 0.37
CA GLN A 171 3.02 -17.85 0.09
C GLN A 171 1.76 -17.01 -0.13
N ILE A 172 1.78 -16.21 -1.20
CA ILE A 172 0.58 -15.74 -1.89
C ILE A 172 -0.32 -16.97 -2.08
N PHE A 173 -1.64 -16.79 -1.99
CA PHE A 173 -2.57 -17.84 -2.38
C PHE A 173 -2.39 -18.11 -3.88
N GLN A 174 -1.50 -19.04 -4.21
CA GLN A 174 -1.12 -19.36 -5.58
C GLN A 174 -2.19 -20.26 -6.19
N THR A 175 -3.41 -19.71 -6.28
CA THR A 175 -4.40 -20.15 -7.25
C THR A 175 -3.80 -19.85 -8.62
N VAL A 176 -2.97 -20.78 -9.09
CA VAL A 176 -2.56 -20.87 -10.49
C VAL A 176 -3.82 -21.22 -11.26
N PHE A 177 -4.64 -20.21 -11.53
CA PHE A 177 -5.50 -20.25 -12.68
C PHE A 177 -4.58 -20.49 -13.86
N SER A 178 -4.75 -21.67 -14.46
CA SER A 178 -4.11 -22.02 -15.72
C SER A 178 -4.35 -20.88 -16.72
N SER A 179 -3.38 -20.63 -17.60
CA SER A 179 -3.37 -19.46 -18.48
C SER A 179 -4.43 -19.55 -19.59
N SER A 180 -5.70 -19.42 -19.19
CA SER A 180 -6.83 -19.10 -20.06
C SER A 180 -6.66 -17.65 -20.52
N HIS A 181 -5.76 -17.46 -21.49
CA HIS A 181 -5.67 -16.23 -22.26
C HIS A 181 -7.07 -15.80 -22.68
N SER A 182 -7.48 -14.59 -22.33
CA SER A 182 -8.84 -14.19 -22.62
C SER A 182 -8.98 -13.79 -24.09
N ASN A 183 -10.12 -14.16 -24.68
CA ASN A 183 -10.45 -13.82 -26.07
C ASN A 183 -10.86 -12.34 -26.25
N GLY A 184 -10.67 -11.49 -25.23
CA GLY A 184 -11.05 -10.07 -25.22
C GLY A 184 -11.30 -9.53 -23.80
N PHE A 185 -11.36 -8.21 -23.67
CA PHE A 185 -11.57 -7.51 -22.38
C PHE A 185 -12.92 -7.82 -21.71
N SER A 186 -13.93 -8.28 -22.46
CA SER A 186 -15.24 -8.70 -21.93
C SER A 186 -15.18 -9.86 -20.94
N SER A 187 -14.09 -10.62 -20.93
CA SER A 187 -13.81 -11.67 -19.94
C SER A 187 -13.57 -11.15 -18.52
N PHE A 188 -13.15 -9.89 -18.37
CA PHE A 188 -12.68 -9.35 -17.08
C PHE A 188 -13.81 -8.78 -16.20
N LEU A 189 -15.08 -8.99 -16.58
CA LEU A 189 -16.27 -8.51 -15.85
C LEU A 189 -16.28 -6.99 -15.58
N LEU A 190 -15.61 -6.22 -16.44
CA LEU A 190 -15.60 -4.75 -16.41
C LEU A 190 -17.01 -4.19 -16.61
N ASN A 191 -17.29 -3.01 -16.05
CA ASN A 191 -18.57 -2.33 -16.25
C ASN A 191 -18.79 -1.97 -17.74
N GLU A 192 -20.06 -1.90 -18.17
CA GLU A 192 -20.41 -1.78 -19.59
C GLU A 192 -19.90 -0.47 -20.22
N GLU A 193 -19.89 0.63 -19.46
CA GLU A 193 -19.40 1.94 -19.90
C GLU A 193 -17.88 1.91 -20.20
N LEU A 194 -17.11 1.22 -19.36
CA LEU A 194 -15.67 1.01 -19.53
C LEU A 194 -15.34 -0.02 -20.62
N GLN A 195 -16.12 -1.10 -20.76
CA GLN A 195 -16.00 -2.01 -21.92
C GLN A 195 -16.24 -1.29 -23.25
N LYS A 196 -17.25 -0.41 -23.29
CA LYS A 196 -17.53 0.45 -24.44
C LYS A 196 -16.38 1.42 -24.72
N ALA A 197 -15.82 2.08 -23.71
CA ALA A 197 -14.67 2.96 -23.86
C ALA A 197 -13.42 2.23 -24.43
N ILE A 198 -13.14 1.01 -23.93
CA ILE A 198 -12.02 0.17 -24.39
C ILE A 198 -12.22 -0.27 -25.84
N SER A 199 -13.44 -0.63 -26.25
CA SER A 199 -13.71 -1.01 -27.65
C SER A 199 -13.60 0.16 -28.63
N GLU A 200 -14.05 1.36 -28.26
CA GLU A 200 -13.83 2.59 -29.03
C GLU A 200 -12.33 2.95 -29.17
N CYS A 201 -11.51 2.60 -28.17
CA CYS A 201 -10.05 2.77 -28.21
C CYS A 201 -9.32 1.71 -29.07
N SER A 202 -10.03 0.86 -29.82
CA SER A 202 -9.47 -0.19 -30.70
C SER A 202 -8.63 -1.27 -29.99
N PHE A 203 -8.76 -1.41 -28.67
CA PHE A 203 -8.08 -2.44 -27.88
C PHE A 203 -8.81 -3.80 -28.01
N ASN A 204 -8.78 -4.39 -29.21
CA ASN A 204 -9.47 -5.65 -29.51
C ASN A 204 -9.03 -6.83 -28.61
N TYR A 205 -7.77 -6.85 -28.19
CA TYR A 205 -7.21 -7.88 -27.32
C TYR A 205 -6.34 -7.27 -26.20
N PRO A 206 -6.46 -7.75 -24.95
CA PRO A 206 -5.56 -7.34 -23.88
C PRO A 206 -4.14 -7.87 -24.14
N SER A 207 -3.14 -7.02 -23.89
CA SER A 207 -1.73 -7.43 -23.85
C SER A 207 -1.49 -8.48 -22.76
N ARG A 208 -0.36 -9.19 -22.81
CA ARG A 208 0.03 -10.16 -21.77
C ARG A 208 -0.05 -9.53 -20.36
N VAL A 209 0.49 -8.33 -20.20
CA VAL A 209 0.47 -7.59 -18.93
C VAL A 209 -0.96 -7.27 -18.50
N GLN A 210 -1.85 -6.88 -19.40
CA GLN A 210 -3.27 -6.65 -19.06
C GLN A 210 -4.00 -7.95 -18.67
N ASN A 211 -3.70 -9.09 -19.29
CA ASN A 211 -4.23 -10.40 -18.87
C ASN A 211 -3.73 -10.80 -17.47
N GLU A 212 -2.47 -10.53 -17.15
CA GLU A 212 -1.88 -10.85 -15.83
C GLU A 212 -2.38 -9.89 -14.75
N VAL A 213 -2.49 -8.59 -15.05
CA VAL A 213 -2.80 -7.52 -14.07
C VAL A 213 -4.30 -7.33 -13.82
N ILE A 214 -5.12 -7.20 -14.87
CA ILE A 214 -6.52 -6.74 -14.71
C ILE A 214 -7.32 -7.69 -13.80
N PRO A 215 -7.33 -9.03 -13.98
CA PRO A 215 -8.08 -9.93 -13.11
C PRO A 215 -7.71 -9.82 -11.63
N GLN A 216 -6.43 -9.59 -11.31
CA GLN A 216 -5.99 -9.41 -9.93
C GLN A 216 -6.56 -8.11 -9.32
N ILE A 217 -6.61 -7.02 -10.10
CA ILE A 217 -7.27 -5.78 -9.66
C ILE A 217 -8.79 -5.98 -9.51
N MET A 218 -9.45 -6.77 -10.37
CA MET A 218 -10.89 -7.07 -10.24
C MET A 218 -11.22 -7.84 -8.95
N HIS A 219 -10.24 -8.53 -8.36
CA HIS A 219 -10.36 -9.22 -7.08
C HIS A 219 -9.90 -8.37 -5.88
N GLY A 220 -9.64 -7.06 -6.07
CA GLY A 220 -9.23 -6.14 -5.00
C GLY A 220 -7.81 -6.39 -4.47
N LEU A 221 -6.93 -7.01 -5.27
CA LEU A 221 -5.55 -7.31 -4.87
C LEU A 221 -4.60 -6.16 -5.21
N ASP A 222 -3.62 -5.90 -4.35
CA ASP A 222 -2.48 -5.02 -4.66
C ASP A 222 -1.63 -5.64 -5.79
N VAL A 223 -1.59 -5.01 -6.97
CA VAL A 223 -0.83 -5.55 -8.13
C VAL A 223 0.46 -4.78 -8.39
N TYR A 224 1.58 -5.41 -8.08
CA TYR A 224 2.90 -4.94 -8.51
C TYR A 224 3.21 -5.42 -9.95
N CYS A 225 3.51 -4.49 -10.86
CA CYS A 225 3.82 -4.82 -12.26
C CYS A 225 5.00 -3.99 -12.83
N GLU A 226 6.20 -4.58 -12.79
CA GLU A 226 7.30 -4.14 -13.64
C GLU A 226 7.16 -4.71 -15.07
N ALA A 227 7.34 -3.85 -16.06
CA ALA A 227 7.35 -4.17 -17.49
C ALA A 227 7.91 -2.96 -18.27
N LYS A 228 8.12 -3.12 -19.58
CA LYS A 228 8.66 -2.07 -20.47
C LYS A 228 7.65 -0.93 -20.71
N SER A 229 8.06 0.11 -21.44
CA SER A 229 7.12 1.08 -22.05
C SER A 229 6.14 0.38 -22.98
N GLU A 230 4.99 1.01 -23.26
CA GLU A 230 3.96 0.57 -24.22
C GLU A 230 3.32 -0.80 -23.97
N THR A 231 3.69 -1.55 -22.93
CA THR A 231 3.07 -2.85 -22.60
C THR A 231 1.70 -2.75 -21.91
N GLY A 232 0.88 -1.74 -22.25
CA GLY A 232 -0.49 -1.58 -21.72
C GLY A 232 -0.62 -1.28 -20.21
N LYS A 233 0.47 -1.05 -19.47
CA LYS A 233 0.44 -0.85 -18.00
C LYS A 233 -0.42 0.33 -17.55
N THR A 234 -0.29 1.49 -18.20
CA THR A 234 -1.07 2.68 -17.85
C THR A 234 -2.56 2.42 -18.02
N THR A 235 -2.94 1.83 -19.15
CA THR A 235 -4.31 1.41 -19.45
C THR A 235 -4.81 0.39 -18.41
N ALA A 236 -4.01 -0.61 -18.02
CA ALA A 236 -4.37 -1.58 -16.98
C ALA A 236 -4.62 -0.93 -15.61
N PHE A 237 -3.77 0.01 -15.21
CA PHE A 237 -3.93 0.81 -13.99
C PHE A 237 -5.22 1.66 -14.05
N VAL A 238 -5.42 2.43 -15.12
CA VAL A 238 -6.60 3.30 -15.28
C VAL A 238 -7.90 2.49 -15.33
N THR A 239 -7.95 1.39 -16.09
CA THR A 239 -9.08 0.45 -16.10
C THR A 239 -9.35 -0.09 -14.70
N GLY A 240 -8.31 -0.49 -13.96
CA GLY A 240 -8.41 -0.96 -12.58
C GLY A 240 -8.93 0.08 -11.60
N THR A 241 -8.49 1.35 -11.72
CA THR A 241 -9.01 2.47 -10.92
C THR A 241 -10.49 2.74 -11.25
N LEU A 242 -10.83 2.89 -12.54
CA LEU A 242 -12.16 3.28 -12.97
C LEU A 242 -13.23 2.22 -12.68
N GLN A 243 -12.86 0.94 -12.63
CA GLN A 243 -13.77 -0.12 -12.20
C GLN A 243 -14.12 -0.04 -10.70
N GLN A 244 -13.17 0.36 -9.86
CA GLN A 244 -13.32 0.45 -8.39
C GLN A 244 -13.71 1.85 -7.90
N LEU A 245 -13.99 2.78 -8.82
CA LEU A 245 -14.27 4.17 -8.49
C LEU A 245 -15.73 4.35 -8.06
N GLU A 246 -15.97 4.36 -6.75
CA GLU A 246 -17.21 4.93 -6.23
C GLU A 246 -17.14 6.47 -6.26
N GLN A 247 -18.13 7.06 -6.95
CA GLN A 247 -18.19 8.48 -7.29
C GLN A 247 -18.98 9.22 -6.21
N ILE A 248 -18.28 9.81 -5.24
CA ILE A 248 -18.88 10.69 -4.22
C ILE A 248 -18.85 12.13 -4.75
N ASP A 249 -20.01 12.74 -5.00
CA ASP A 249 -20.03 14.12 -5.50
C ASP A 249 -19.44 15.09 -4.47
N GLY A 250 -18.55 15.96 -4.95
CA GLY A 250 -17.83 16.90 -4.12
C GLY A 250 -16.51 16.39 -3.53
N GLN A 251 -16.16 15.10 -3.69
CA GLN A 251 -14.99 14.48 -3.07
C GLN A 251 -14.02 13.89 -4.12
N VAL A 252 -12.72 14.09 -3.88
CA VAL A 252 -11.64 13.38 -4.56
C VAL A 252 -11.54 11.95 -4.00
N SER A 253 -11.92 10.96 -4.80
CA SER A 253 -11.77 9.53 -4.48
C SER A 253 -10.37 9.00 -4.84
N VAL A 254 -9.69 9.63 -5.81
CA VAL A 254 -8.40 9.16 -6.37
C VAL A 254 -7.42 10.32 -6.55
N LEU A 255 -6.18 10.14 -6.09
CA LEU A 255 -5.06 11.06 -6.31
C LEU A 255 -3.86 10.32 -6.89
N VAL A 256 -3.45 10.68 -8.12
CA VAL A 256 -2.32 10.06 -8.82
C VAL A 256 -1.15 11.05 -8.92
N LEU A 257 -0.17 10.89 -8.03
CA LEU A 257 1.06 11.70 -8.02
C LEU A 257 2.14 11.09 -8.92
N CYS A 258 2.67 11.91 -9.83
CA CYS A 258 3.62 11.51 -10.86
C CYS A 258 4.98 12.20 -10.68
N ARG A 259 6.06 11.52 -11.05
CA ARG A 259 7.44 12.05 -10.99
C ARG A 259 7.78 13.16 -12.01
N SER A 260 6.84 13.54 -12.89
CA SER A 260 7.06 14.44 -14.04
C SER A 260 5.74 14.73 -14.77
N HIS A 261 5.55 15.95 -15.27
CA HIS A 261 4.34 16.36 -16.00
C HIS A 261 4.05 15.50 -17.24
N ASP A 262 5.05 15.00 -17.97
CA ASP A 262 4.85 14.12 -19.13
C ASP A 262 4.12 12.82 -18.77
N VAL A 263 4.42 12.27 -17.59
CA VAL A 263 3.80 11.05 -17.06
C VAL A 263 2.39 11.36 -16.54
N ALA A 264 2.21 12.47 -15.83
CA ALA A 264 0.89 12.95 -15.39
C ALA A 264 -0.03 13.18 -16.59
N THR A 265 0.45 13.86 -17.63
CA THR A 265 -0.32 14.17 -18.86
C THR A 265 -0.73 12.89 -19.58
N LYS A 266 0.16 11.90 -19.71
CA LYS A 266 -0.16 10.61 -20.34
C LYS A 266 -1.18 9.80 -19.54
N ILE A 267 -1.09 9.80 -18.21
CA ILE A 267 -2.06 9.12 -17.34
C ILE A 267 -3.42 9.82 -17.40
N HIS A 268 -3.45 11.15 -17.28
CA HIS A 268 -4.65 11.98 -17.42
C HIS A 268 -5.35 11.73 -18.76
N GLN A 269 -4.62 11.68 -19.88
CA GLN A 269 -5.17 11.36 -21.21
C GLN A 269 -5.74 9.94 -21.33
N GLU A 270 -5.24 8.97 -20.57
CA GLU A 270 -5.84 7.64 -20.52
C GLU A 270 -7.12 7.63 -19.67
N TYR A 271 -7.18 8.41 -18.57
CA TYR A 271 -8.44 8.65 -17.84
C TYR A 271 -9.48 9.36 -18.72
N GLU A 272 -9.13 10.42 -19.46
CA GLU A 272 -10.05 11.11 -20.38
C GLU A 272 -10.69 10.15 -21.40
N LYS A 273 -9.90 9.24 -21.98
CA LYS A 273 -10.39 8.24 -22.95
C LYS A 273 -11.29 7.19 -22.31
N LEU A 274 -10.86 6.62 -21.18
CA LEU A 274 -11.52 5.46 -20.57
C LEU A 274 -12.74 5.85 -19.71
N ALA A 275 -12.75 7.05 -19.14
CA ALA A 275 -13.90 7.59 -18.40
C ALA A 275 -14.93 8.28 -19.32
N LYS A 276 -14.71 8.35 -20.63
CA LYS A 276 -15.58 9.02 -21.63
C LYS A 276 -17.07 8.66 -21.53
N HIS A 277 -17.41 7.43 -21.13
CA HIS A 277 -18.80 6.99 -20.95
C HIS A 277 -19.25 6.94 -19.49
N LEU A 278 -18.35 7.10 -18.51
CA LEU A 278 -18.65 7.16 -17.08
C LEU A 278 -19.23 8.55 -16.75
N SER A 279 -20.50 8.76 -17.07
CA SER A 279 -21.19 10.07 -17.09
C SER A 279 -21.06 10.94 -15.82
N ASN A 280 -20.78 10.33 -14.67
CA ASN A 280 -20.63 10.99 -13.36
C ASN A 280 -19.16 11.17 -12.91
N THR A 281 -18.15 10.70 -13.66
CA THR A 281 -16.73 10.83 -13.29
C THR A 281 -16.18 12.21 -13.65
N LYS A 282 -15.86 13.02 -12.63
CA LYS A 282 -15.17 14.31 -12.80
C LYS A 282 -13.66 14.11 -12.70
N LEU A 283 -12.92 14.45 -13.76
CA LEU A 283 -11.45 14.49 -13.76
C LEU A 283 -10.96 15.92 -13.48
N SER A 284 -9.84 16.07 -12.76
CA SER A 284 -9.27 17.39 -12.45
C SER A 284 -8.68 18.07 -13.68
N ASP A 285 -8.93 19.37 -13.85
CA ASP A 285 -8.02 20.21 -14.63
C ASP A 285 -6.59 20.08 -14.07
N ARG A 286 -5.57 20.18 -14.94
CA ARG A 286 -4.21 19.68 -14.69
C ARG A 286 -3.52 20.35 -13.49
N CYS A 287 -3.54 19.69 -12.33
CA CYS A 287 -2.72 20.08 -11.18
C CYS A 287 -1.23 19.95 -11.51
N SER A 288 -0.57 21.08 -11.64
CA SER A 288 0.86 21.24 -11.97
C SER A 288 1.42 22.48 -11.28
N ASP A 289 2.72 22.75 -11.39
CA ASP A 289 3.52 23.74 -10.64
C ASP A 289 3.04 25.21 -10.71
N ASP A 290 1.92 25.50 -11.36
CA ASP A 290 1.21 26.77 -11.20
C ASP A 290 0.78 26.97 -9.74
N ARG A 291 0.93 28.21 -9.27
CA ARG A 291 0.85 28.61 -7.85
C ARG A 291 -0.26 27.88 -7.08
N LEU A 292 0.10 27.19 -5.99
CA LEU A 292 -0.78 26.40 -5.09
C LEU A 292 -2.23 26.92 -4.91
N LYS A 293 -2.45 28.24 -4.82
CA LYS A 293 -3.79 28.83 -4.76
C LYS A 293 -4.67 28.48 -5.97
N ASN A 294 -4.13 28.55 -7.18
CA ASN A 294 -4.85 28.19 -8.41
C ASN A 294 -5.31 26.72 -8.35
N ASN A 295 -4.42 25.81 -7.89
CA ASN A 295 -4.77 24.39 -7.72
C ASN A 295 -5.83 24.19 -6.62
N GLN A 296 -5.76 24.94 -5.51
CA GLN A 296 -6.80 24.94 -4.47
C GLN A 296 -8.15 25.44 -5.02
N ASP A 297 -8.17 26.55 -5.74
CA ASP A 297 -9.38 27.12 -6.34
C ASP A 297 -9.99 26.15 -7.38
N VAL A 298 -9.18 25.50 -8.21
CA VAL A 298 -9.64 24.46 -9.16
C VAL A 298 -10.29 23.28 -8.43
N LEU A 299 -9.64 22.75 -7.38
CA LEU A 299 -10.16 21.62 -6.62
C LEU A 299 -11.46 21.96 -5.86
N ILE A 300 -11.56 23.17 -5.28
CA ILE A 300 -12.74 23.64 -4.54
C ILE A 300 -13.95 23.87 -5.46
N ASN A 301 -13.71 24.43 -6.66
CA ASN A 301 -14.77 24.79 -7.60
C ASN A 301 -15.22 23.60 -8.46
N ASN A 302 -14.29 22.85 -9.08
CA ASN A 302 -14.64 21.76 -9.99
C ASN A 302 -14.97 20.45 -9.25
N ARG A 303 -14.42 20.27 -8.05
CA ARG A 303 -14.58 19.09 -7.17
C ARG A 303 -14.45 17.75 -7.92
N PRO A 304 -13.27 17.47 -8.51
CA PRO A 304 -13.05 16.26 -9.27
C PRO A 304 -13.02 15.01 -8.38
N ASN A 305 -13.46 13.87 -8.91
CA ASN A 305 -13.32 12.57 -8.26
C ASN A 305 -11.92 11.98 -8.46
N ILE A 306 -11.25 12.34 -9.56
CA ILE A 306 -9.89 11.89 -9.90
C ILE A 306 -8.99 13.10 -10.09
N VAL A 307 -7.87 13.14 -9.35
CA VAL A 307 -6.80 14.14 -9.50
C VAL A 307 -5.55 13.48 -10.04
N VAL A 308 -4.92 14.08 -11.06
CA VAL A 308 -3.64 13.61 -11.64
C VAL A 308 -2.67 14.79 -11.73
N GLY A 309 -1.48 14.67 -11.14
CA GLY A 309 -0.53 15.79 -11.08
C GLY A 309 0.88 15.42 -10.64
N THR A 310 1.68 16.45 -10.33
CA THR A 310 3.03 16.36 -9.74
C THR A 310 3.00 16.80 -8.27
N PRO A 311 3.95 16.33 -7.42
CA PRO A 311 4.04 16.74 -6.01
C PRO A 311 4.80 18.08 -5.83
N GLY A 312 4.38 19.12 -6.57
CA GLY A 312 4.95 20.48 -6.56
C GLY A 312 4.03 21.50 -5.89
#